data_AF-A0A6I1Z4F4-F1
#
_entry.id   AF-A0A6I1Z4F4-F1
#
_cell.length_a   1.000
_cell.length_b   1.000
_cell.length_c   1.000
_cell.angle_alpha   90.00
_cell.angle_beta   90.00
_cell.angle_gamma   90.00
#
_symmetry.space_group_name_H-M   'P 1'
#
loop_
_entity.id
_entity.type
_entity.pdbx_description
1 polymer ?
#
loop_
_entity_poly.entity_id
_entity_poly.type
_entity_poly.pdbx_seq_one_letter_code
_entity_poly.pdbx_strand_id
1 'polypeptide(L)'
;MEEKNIEQRQLMKIEEVSLEKMSLEQKQLADGLYHQLGLDPVVDKVLRGYSESLSGMDRATDKVFGPYDIKGRADAVAKVSALVTYAALKEQHDREVGNLESQMVVVAKERDKERKNHDKLVGKVAEVVGGDYEALKANYNEIVDRLADVEHLKSQVAILSKEKAELTERYESQIAGYESKLEGLESEKGTLAGELEQLKEKHSELESTYETLTRDYNQLKTAATMLADAIPYEEIKKKSGDELFAFLLKDSKVPSAVIEGVGKFIDFKKYLGLAAERGAKEALNRVEEVLGETLETVQ
;
A
#
# COMPACT_ATOMS: atom_id res chain seq x y z
N MET A 1 -43.95 -71.43 4.91
CA MET A 1 -43.69 -72.88 5.03
C MET A 1 -43.85 -73.25 6.50
N GLU A 2 -45.09 -73.28 6.99
CA GLU A 2 -45.39 -73.24 8.42
C GLU A 2 -46.42 -74.30 8.84
N GLU A 3 -46.59 -75.36 8.04
CA GLU A 3 -47.61 -76.38 8.25
C GLU A 3 -47.08 -77.70 8.86
N LYS A 4 -45.79 -77.81 9.19
CA LYS A 4 -45.22 -79.04 9.77
C LYS A 4 -45.08 -79.06 11.29
N ASN A 5 -45.50 -78.03 12.01
CA ASN A 5 -45.17 -77.88 13.44
C ASN A 5 -46.36 -78.11 14.41
N ILE A 6 -47.48 -78.64 13.92
CA ILE A 6 -48.70 -78.83 14.72
C ILE A 6 -48.84 -80.28 15.23
N GLU A 7 -48.15 -81.26 14.65
CA GLU A 7 -48.28 -82.68 15.04
C GLU A 7 -47.57 -83.07 16.36
N GLN A 8 -46.82 -82.17 17.00
CA GLN A 8 -46.14 -82.47 18.28
C GLN A 8 -46.78 -81.80 19.52
N ARG A 9 -47.93 -81.12 19.38
CA ARG A 9 -48.63 -80.53 20.52
C ARG A 9 -49.76 -81.43 21.02
N GLN A 10 -49.42 -82.62 21.48
CA GLN A 10 -50.30 -83.38 22.35
C GLN A 10 -49.77 -83.26 23.77
N LEU A 11 -50.31 -82.28 24.51
CA LEU A 11 -50.15 -82.19 25.95
C LEU A 11 -50.71 -83.48 26.56
N MET A 12 -49.82 -84.37 26.99
CA MET A 12 -50.18 -85.56 27.75
C MET A 12 -50.80 -85.11 29.08
N LYS A 13 -52.11 -85.28 29.23
CA LYS A 13 -52.74 -85.29 30.55
C LYS A 13 -52.17 -86.49 31.30
N ILE A 14 -51.64 -86.23 32.49
CA ILE A 14 -50.92 -87.21 33.35
C ILE A 14 -51.79 -88.44 33.67
N GLU A 15 -53.11 -88.34 33.56
CA GLU A 15 -54.06 -89.42 33.89
C GLU A 15 -54.18 -90.55 32.85
N GLU A 16 -53.62 -90.44 31.63
CA GLU A 16 -53.74 -91.48 30.58
C GLU A 16 -52.41 -92.07 30.06
N VAL A 17 -51.31 -91.88 30.77
CA VAL A 17 -49.98 -92.29 30.30
C VAL A 17 -49.66 -93.73 30.71
N SER A 18 -50.29 -94.71 30.04
CA SER A 18 -49.92 -96.14 30.15
C SER A 18 -48.93 -96.52 29.04
N LEU A 19 -47.81 -97.14 29.40
CA LEU A 19 -46.78 -97.62 28.45
C LEU A 19 -47.38 -98.43 27.30
N GLU A 20 -48.44 -99.19 27.53
CA GLU A 20 -49.11 -100.00 26.51
C GLU A 20 -49.66 -99.18 25.33
N LYS A 21 -50.10 -97.94 25.56
CA LYS A 21 -50.71 -97.05 24.55
C LYS A 21 -49.70 -96.13 23.84
N MET A 22 -48.42 -96.16 24.23
CA MET A 22 -47.36 -95.33 23.62
C MET A 22 -46.87 -95.89 22.29
N SER A 23 -46.36 -95.00 21.42
CA SER A 23 -45.69 -95.40 20.18
C SER A 23 -44.40 -96.17 20.47
N LEU A 24 -43.94 -97.00 19.52
CA LEU A 24 -42.71 -97.78 19.66
C LEU A 24 -41.48 -96.90 19.94
N GLU A 25 -41.42 -95.72 19.31
CA GLU A 25 -40.34 -94.75 19.49
C GLU A 25 -40.35 -94.14 20.90
N GLN A 26 -41.52 -93.81 21.43
CA GLN A 26 -41.67 -93.31 22.81
C GLN A 26 -41.24 -94.36 23.83
N LYS A 27 -41.56 -95.64 23.60
CA LYS A 27 -41.13 -96.75 24.46
C LYS A 27 -39.61 -96.89 24.47
N GLN A 28 -38.98 -96.88 23.31
CA GLN A 28 -37.51 -96.96 23.19
C GLN A 28 -36.81 -95.77 23.83
N LEU A 29 -37.37 -94.56 23.69
CA LEU A 29 -36.85 -93.37 24.34
C LEU A 29 -37.01 -93.43 25.86
N ALA A 30 -38.16 -93.90 26.36
CA ALA A 30 -38.40 -94.07 27.79
C ALA A 30 -37.44 -95.10 28.40
N ASP A 31 -37.20 -96.22 27.72
CA ASP A 31 -36.22 -97.24 28.11
C ASP A 31 -34.80 -96.67 28.12
N GLY A 32 -34.43 -95.92 27.08
CA GLY A 32 -33.13 -95.25 26.99
C GLY A 32 -32.91 -94.25 28.12
N LEU A 33 -33.89 -93.38 28.39
CA LEU A 33 -33.85 -92.40 29.47
C LEU A 33 -33.78 -93.07 30.84
N TYR A 34 -34.53 -94.13 31.04
CA TYR A 34 -34.55 -94.88 32.30
C TYR A 34 -33.17 -95.43 32.67
N HIS A 35 -32.45 -96.00 31.70
CA HIS A 35 -31.09 -96.49 31.92
C HIS A 35 -30.05 -95.37 31.97
N GLN A 36 -30.17 -94.34 31.12
CA GLN A 36 -29.24 -93.20 31.12
C GLN A 36 -29.29 -92.38 32.41
N LEU A 37 -30.48 -92.22 32.99
CA LEU A 37 -30.68 -91.57 34.28
C LEU A 37 -30.35 -92.49 35.46
N GLY A 38 -30.03 -93.78 35.21
CA GLY A 38 -29.67 -94.75 36.23
C GLY A 38 -30.79 -94.95 37.26
N LEU A 39 -32.03 -95.13 36.81
CA LEU A 39 -33.20 -95.22 37.70
C LEU A 39 -33.36 -96.59 38.38
N ASP A 40 -32.62 -97.61 37.96
CA ASP A 40 -32.66 -98.96 38.54
C ASP A 40 -32.53 -98.99 40.08
N PRO A 41 -31.53 -98.31 40.70
CA PRO A 41 -31.38 -98.29 42.16
C PRO A 41 -32.51 -97.53 42.87
N VAL A 42 -33.16 -96.59 42.17
CA VAL A 42 -34.28 -95.80 42.71
C VAL A 42 -35.54 -96.66 42.76
N VAL A 43 -35.82 -97.41 41.69
CA VAL A 43 -36.94 -98.36 41.67
C VAL A 43 -36.74 -99.46 42.71
N ASP A 44 -35.54 -100.05 42.80
CA ASP A 44 -35.23 -101.06 43.81
C ASP A 44 -35.36 -100.55 45.26
N LYS A 45 -35.11 -99.25 45.49
CA LYS A 45 -35.32 -98.61 46.80
C LYS A 45 -36.80 -98.40 47.10
N VAL A 46 -37.60 -97.97 46.11
CA VAL A 46 -39.05 -97.81 46.23
C VAL A 46 -39.73 -99.16 46.48
N LEU A 47 -39.32 -100.21 45.77
CA LEU A 47 -39.83 -101.57 45.95
C LEU A 47 -39.52 -102.14 47.34
N ARG A 48 -38.32 -101.88 47.88
CA ARG A 48 -37.98 -102.25 49.26
C ARG A 48 -38.86 -101.51 50.27
N GLY A 49 -39.00 -100.19 50.15
CA GLY A 49 -39.88 -99.41 51.03
C GLY A 49 -41.36 -99.82 50.95
N TYR A 50 -41.84 -100.18 49.76
CA TYR A 50 -43.17 -100.75 49.58
C TYR A 50 -43.32 -102.09 50.33
N SER A 51 -42.33 -102.98 50.20
CA SER A 51 -42.35 -104.27 50.90
C SER A 51 -42.32 -104.16 52.43
N GLU A 52 -41.69 -103.11 52.96
CA GLU A 52 -41.59 -102.82 54.39
C GLU A 52 -42.83 -102.13 54.96
N SER A 53 -43.60 -101.42 54.11
CA SER A 53 -44.82 -100.70 54.50
C SER A 53 -46.11 -101.55 54.45
N LEU A 54 -46.05 -102.76 53.87
CA LEU A 54 -47.16 -103.72 53.88
C LEU A 54 -47.34 -104.33 55.29
N SER A 55 -48.52 -104.11 55.89
CA SER A 55 -48.85 -104.61 57.23
C SER A 55 -50.12 -105.45 57.24
N GLY A 56 -50.19 -106.46 58.12
CA GLY A 56 -51.40 -107.26 58.33
C GLY A 56 -51.82 -108.11 57.12
N MET A 57 -53.11 -108.02 56.75
CA MET A 57 -53.76 -108.84 55.71
C MET A 57 -53.18 -108.63 54.30
N ASP A 58 -52.66 -107.43 54.01
CA ASP A 58 -52.08 -107.09 52.70
C ASP A 58 -50.78 -107.84 52.39
N ARG A 59 -50.01 -108.18 53.43
CA ARG A 59 -48.80 -109.01 53.29
C ARG A 59 -49.14 -110.49 53.09
N ALA A 60 -50.31 -110.92 53.55
CA ALA A 60 -50.79 -112.29 53.38
C ALA A 60 -51.42 -112.51 52.00
N THR A 61 -52.16 -111.53 51.48
CA THR A 61 -52.74 -111.58 50.12
C THR A 61 -51.67 -111.55 49.04
N ASP A 62 -50.61 -110.74 49.19
CA ASP A 62 -49.49 -110.68 48.24
C ASP A 62 -48.70 -112.02 48.16
N LYS A 63 -48.60 -112.75 49.29
CA LYS A 63 -47.99 -114.09 49.32
C LYS A 63 -48.84 -115.18 48.68
N VAL A 64 -50.17 -115.05 48.66
CA VAL A 64 -51.12 -116.10 48.24
C VAL A 64 -51.56 -115.93 46.80
N PHE A 65 -51.77 -114.69 46.33
CA PHE A 65 -52.22 -114.41 44.97
C PHE A 65 -51.06 -114.19 43.98
N GLY A 66 -49.81 -114.33 44.46
CA GLY A 66 -48.62 -113.95 43.73
C GLY A 66 -48.45 -112.43 43.73
N PRO A 67 -47.22 -111.94 43.63
CA PRO A 67 -46.99 -110.50 43.58
C PRO A 67 -47.79 -109.94 42.42
N TYR A 68 -48.69 -109.00 42.68
CA TYR A 68 -49.02 -108.02 41.64
C TYR A 68 -47.67 -107.56 41.06
N ASP A 69 -47.53 -107.44 39.74
CA ASP A 69 -46.25 -107.08 39.12
C ASP A 69 -45.88 -105.62 39.43
N ILE A 70 -45.58 -105.37 40.70
CA ILE A 70 -45.30 -104.08 41.31
C ILE A 70 -43.93 -103.62 40.84
N LYS A 71 -43.01 -104.56 40.54
CA LYS A 71 -41.73 -104.26 39.90
C LYS A 71 -41.94 -103.77 38.47
N GLY A 72 -42.65 -104.52 37.62
CA GLY A 72 -42.96 -104.09 36.25
C GLY A 72 -43.75 -102.78 36.21
N ARG A 73 -44.66 -102.56 37.17
CA ARG A 73 -45.37 -101.27 37.34
C ARG A 73 -44.45 -100.14 37.82
N ALA A 74 -43.53 -100.39 38.74
CA ALA A 74 -42.60 -99.38 39.22
C ALA A 74 -41.60 -98.98 38.14
N ASP A 75 -41.07 -99.96 37.39
CA ASP A 75 -40.24 -99.73 36.20
C ASP A 75 -41.03 -98.94 35.14
N ALA A 76 -42.29 -99.32 34.91
CA ALA A 76 -43.18 -98.62 34.00
C ALA A 76 -43.42 -97.16 34.41
N VAL A 77 -43.72 -96.92 35.69
CA VAL A 77 -43.93 -95.57 36.23
C VAL A 77 -42.64 -94.74 36.16
N ALA A 78 -41.48 -95.34 36.45
CA ALA A 78 -40.19 -94.66 36.34
C ALA A 78 -39.86 -94.27 34.90
N LYS A 79 -40.07 -95.16 33.93
CA LYS A 79 -39.92 -94.91 32.49
C LYS A 79 -40.86 -93.81 32.00
N VAL A 80 -42.13 -93.89 32.37
CA VAL A 80 -43.13 -92.86 32.04
C VAL A 80 -42.76 -91.51 32.67
N SER A 81 -42.36 -91.49 33.94
CA SER A 81 -41.94 -90.26 34.63
C SER A 81 -40.69 -89.65 34.00
N ALA A 82 -39.70 -90.45 33.62
CA ALA A 82 -38.51 -89.99 32.92
C ALA A 82 -38.86 -89.37 31.56
N LEU A 83 -39.74 -90.00 30.80
CA LEU A 83 -40.18 -89.47 29.51
C LEU A 83 -41.00 -88.18 29.65
N VAL A 84 -41.94 -88.12 30.60
CA VAL A 84 -42.77 -86.92 30.85
C VAL A 84 -41.91 -85.74 31.33
N THR A 85 -40.98 -85.99 32.25
CA THR A 85 -40.05 -84.94 32.73
C THR A 85 -39.11 -84.48 31.63
N TYR A 86 -38.58 -85.39 30.80
CA TYR A 86 -37.79 -85.03 29.62
C TYR A 86 -38.58 -84.20 28.62
N ALA A 87 -39.83 -84.57 28.33
CA ALA A 87 -40.69 -83.81 27.42
C ALA A 87 -40.99 -82.40 27.95
N ALA A 88 -41.30 -82.27 29.24
CA ALA A 88 -41.53 -80.97 29.88
C ALA A 88 -40.26 -80.09 29.87
N LEU A 89 -39.09 -80.67 30.17
CA LEU A 89 -37.81 -79.97 30.16
C LEU A 89 -37.41 -79.57 28.74
N LYS A 90 -37.63 -80.44 27.75
CA LYS A 90 -37.41 -80.14 26.33
C LYS A 90 -38.29 -78.99 25.87
N GLU A 91 -39.58 -78.99 26.22
CA GLU A 91 -40.47 -77.90 25.88
C GLU A 91 -40.05 -76.57 26.53
N GLN A 92 -39.60 -76.61 27.80
CA GLN A 92 -39.02 -75.43 28.46
C GLN A 92 -37.77 -74.94 27.74
N HIS A 93 -36.85 -75.84 27.40
CA HIS A 93 -35.63 -75.51 26.67
C HIS A 93 -35.94 -74.92 25.29
N ASP A 94 -36.89 -75.49 24.55
CA ASP A 94 -37.31 -74.99 23.24
C ASP A 94 -37.91 -73.57 23.35
N ARG A 95 -38.67 -73.28 24.41
CA ARG A 95 -39.16 -71.92 24.70
C ARG A 95 -38.02 -70.95 25.04
N GLU A 96 -37.07 -71.37 25.86
CA GLU A 96 -35.90 -70.55 26.22
C GLU A 96 -35.03 -70.26 25.00
N VAL A 97 -34.77 -71.25 24.14
CA VAL A 97 -34.05 -71.09 22.88
C VAL A 97 -34.80 -70.14 21.95
N GLY A 98 -36.11 -70.31 21.76
CA GLY A 98 -36.92 -69.40 20.94
C GLY A 98 -36.90 -67.95 21.45
N ASN A 99 -36.90 -67.76 22.78
CA ASN A 99 -36.75 -66.44 23.39
C ASN A 99 -35.36 -65.85 23.14
N LEU A 100 -34.29 -66.65 23.29
CA LEU A 100 -32.92 -66.24 23.02
C LEU A 100 -32.72 -65.87 21.54
N GLU A 101 -33.25 -66.67 20.62
CA GLU A 101 -33.23 -66.38 19.18
C GLU A 101 -33.94 -65.06 18.86
N SER A 102 -35.10 -64.83 19.48
CA SER A 102 -35.84 -63.57 19.33
C SER A 102 -35.05 -62.37 19.84
N GLN A 103 -34.40 -62.49 21.00
CA GLN A 103 -33.53 -61.44 21.54
C GLN A 103 -32.30 -61.22 20.64
N MET A 104 -31.67 -62.28 20.14
CA MET A 104 -30.55 -62.20 19.20
C MET A 104 -30.91 -61.44 17.93
N VAL A 105 -32.11 -61.66 17.37
CA VAL A 105 -32.59 -60.93 16.19
C VAL A 105 -32.76 -59.43 16.49
N VAL A 106 -33.28 -59.07 17.66
CA VAL A 106 -33.41 -57.67 18.09
C VAL A 106 -32.04 -57.02 18.24
N VAL A 107 -31.11 -57.66 18.96
CA VAL A 107 -29.74 -57.18 19.15
C VAL A 107 -29.01 -57.05 17.81
N ALA A 108 -29.19 -57.99 16.89
CA ALA A 108 -28.61 -57.91 15.55
C ALA A 108 -29.13 -56.68 14.77
N LYS A 109 -30.43 -56.41 14.83
CA LYS A 109 -31.03 -55.22 14.21
C LYS A 109 -30.52 -53.92 14.82
N GLU A 110 -30.38 -53.86 16.15
CA GLU A 110 -29.83 -52.69 16.85
C GLU A 110 -28.37 -52.47 16.48
N ARG A 111 -27.55 -53.52 16.49
CA ARG A 111 -26.15 -53.47 16.05
C ARG A 111 -26.04 -52.95 14.61
N ASP A 112 -26.87 -53.44 13.69
CA ASP A 112 -26.82 -53.01 12.29
C ASP A 112 -27.27 -51.56 12.11
N LYS A 113 -28.23 -51.10 12.92
CA LYS A 113 -28.62 -49.68 12.98
C LYS A 113 -27.47 -48.82 13.50
N GLU A 114 -26.79 -49.26 14.56
CA GLU A 114 -25.68 -48.52 15.14
C GLU A 114 -24.47 -48.44 14.22
N ARG A 115 -24.15 -49.53 13.51
CA ARG A 115 -23.12 -49.51 12.45
C ARG A 115 -23.44 -48.47 11.37
N LYS A 116 -24.69 -48.43 10.88
CA LYS A 116 -25.11 -47.41 9.90
C LYS A 116 -25.03 -45.99 10.45
N ASN A 117 -25.32 -45.79 11.74
CA ASN A 117 -25.18 -44.49 12.39
C ASN A 117 -23.70 -44.08 12.47
N HIS A 118 -22.83 -45.01 12.84
CA HIS A 118 -21.39 -44.79 12.91
C HIS A 118 -20.83 -44.42 11.53
N ASP A 119 -21.15 -45.19 10.48
CA ASP A 119 -20.68 -44.90 9.11
C ASP A 119 -21.13 -43.51 8.64
N LYS A 120 -22.38 -43.11 8.95
CA LYS A 120 -22.88 -41.76 8.65
C LYS A 120 -22.12 -40.68 9.41
N LEU A 121 -21.81 -40.90 10.68
CA LEU A 121 -21.06 -39.96 11.50
C LEU A 121 -19.64 -39.80 10.95
N VAL A 122 -18.96 -40.91 10.65
CA VAL A 122 -17.62 -40.92 10.04
C VAL A 122 -17.62 -40.18 8.71
N GLY A 123 -18.61 -40.43 7.84
CA GLY A 123 -18.77 -39.70 6.58
C GLY A 123 -18.92 -38.19 6.77
N LYS A 124 -19.79 -37.76 7.70
CA LYS A 124 -19.96 -36.33 8.03
C LYS A 124 -18.69 -35.70 8.60
N VAL A 125 -17.98 -36.40 9.48
CA VAL A 125 -16.72 -35.90 10.05
C VAL A 125 -15.68 -35.75 8.95
N ALA A 126 -15.56 -36.70 8.02
CA ALA A 126 -14.65 -36.61 6.89
C ALA A 126 -15.00 -35.45 5.94
N GLU A 127 -16.29 -35.23 5.67
CA GLU A 127 -16.76 -34.13 4.83
C GLU A 127 -16.50 -32.77 5.48
N VAL A 128 -16.89 -32.59 6.74
CA VAL A 128 -16.72 -31.32 7.47
C VAL A 128 -15.24 -31.05 7.70
N VAL A 129 -14.49 -31.97 8.31
CA VAL A 129 -13.08 -31.72 8.64
C VAL A 129 -12.22 -31.65 7.38
N GLY A 130 -12.46 -32.52 6.40
CA GLY A 130 -11.73 -32.49 5.13
C GLY A 130 -12.03 -31.24 4.32
N GLY A 131 -13.30 -30.86 4.22
CA GLY A 131 -13.74 -29.64 3.52
C GLY A 131 -13.22 -28.37 4.19
N ASP A 132 -13.37 -28.26 5.51
CA ASP A 132 -12.91 -27.11 6.29
C ASP A 132 -11.38 -26.98 6.23
N TYR A 133 -10.64 -28.09 6.26
CA TYR A 133 -9.18 -28.08 6.14
C TYR A 133 -8.72 -27.60 4.76
N GLU A 134 -9.31 -28.09 3.68
CA GLU A 134 -8.96 -27.63 2.33
C GLU A 134 -9.36 -26.17 2.10
N ALA A 135 -10.51 -25.74 2.61
CA ALA A 135 -10.93 -24.33 2.57
C ALA A 135 -9.96 -23.44 3.36
N LEU A 136 -9.54 -23.86 4.55
CA LEU A 136 -8.57 -23.15 5.38
C LEU A 136 -7.21 -23.05 4.69
N LYS A 137 -6.75 -24.14 4.07
CA LYS A 137 -5.49 -24.19 3.32
C LYS A 137 -5.52 -23.27 2.10
N ALA A 138 -6.62 -23.25 1.36
CA ALA A 138 -6.80 -22.34 0.22
C ALA A 138 -6.75 -20.86 0.67
N ASN A 139 -7.47 -20.52 1.75
CA ASN A 139 -7.46 -19.18 2.32
C ASN A 139 -6.07 -18.79 2.83
N TYR A 140 -5.36 -19.70 3.52
CA TYR A 140 -3.99 -19.45 3.97
C TYR A 140 -3.05 -19.11 2.81
N ASN A 141 -3.11 -19.86 1.71
CA ASN A 141 -2.30 -19.57 0.53
C ASN A 141 -2.65 -18.20 -0.07
N GLU A 142 -3.93 -17.85 -0.17
CA GLU A 142 -4.36 -16.53 -0.64
C GLU A 142 -3.84 -15.39 0.26
N ILE A 143 -3.83 -15.59 1.58
CA ILE A 143 -3.27 -14.62 2.53
C ILE A 143 -1.76 -14.46 2.32
N VAL A 144 -1.04 -15.56 2.09
CA VAL A 144 0.41 -15.53 1.82
C VAL A 144 0.71 -14.77 0.53
N ASP A 145 -0.05 -15.01 -0.54
CA ASP A 145 0.11 -14.30 -1.81
C ASP A 145 -0.17 -12.79 -1.64
N ARG A 146 -1.25 -12.43 -0.94
CA ARG A 146 -1.56 -11.03 -0.62
C ARG A 146 -0.49 -10.38 0.25
N LEU A 147 0.15 -11.13 1.14
CA LEU A 147 1.23 -10.60 1.96
C LEU A 147 2.46 -10.25 1.10
N ALA A 148 2.79 -11.10 0.11
CA ALA A 148 3.85 -10.81 -0.85
C ALA A 148 3.55 -9.55 -1.67
N ASP A 149 2.30 -9.36 -2.10
CA ASP A 149 1.86 -8.13 -2.79
C ASP A 149 2.00 -6.90 -1.89
N VAL A 150 1.62 -7.00 -0.61
CA VAL A 150 1.76 -5.90 0.37
C VAL A 150 3.23 -5.55 0.61
N GLU A 151 4.12 -6.54 0.72
CA GLU A 151 5.56 -6.31 0.85
C GLU A 151 6.13 -5.60 -0.39
N HIS A 152 5.74 -6.03 -1.58
CA HIS A 152 6.12 -5.38 -2.83
C HIS A 152 5.61 -3.93 -2.89
N LEU A 153 4.33 -3.68 -2.59
CA LEU A 153 3.77 -2.32 -2.53
C LEU A 153 4.49 -1.44 -1.51
N LYS A 154 4.83 -1.99 -0.33
CA LYS A 154 5.61 -1.26 0.70
C LYS A 154 6.98 -0.85 0.18
N SER A 155 7.64 -1.71 -0.60
CA SER A 155 8.93 -1.38 -1.23
C SER A 155 8.79 -0.24 -2.26
N GLN A 156 7.74 -0.26 -3.09
CA GLN A 156 7.47 0.81 -4.05
C GLN A 156 7.18 2.15 -3.34
N VAL A 157 6.38 2.12 -2.27
CA VAL A 157 6.09 3.33 -1.48
C VAL A 157 7.37 3.91 -0.87
N ALA A 158 8.28 3.06 -0.40
CA ALA A 158 9.57 3.51 0.11
C ALA A 158 10.41 4.20 -0.98
N ILE A 159 10.49 3.60 -2.18
CA ILE A 159 11.19 4.19 -3.33
C ILE A 159 10.58 5.53 -3.72
N LEU A 160 9.26 5.58 -3.93
CA LEU A 160 8.54 6.80 -4.29
C LEU A 160 8.68 7.90 -3.23
N SER A 161 8.70 7.54 -1.95
CA SER A 161 8.92 8.50 -0.87
C SER A 161 10.31 9.13 -0.93
N LYS A 162 11.33 8.35 -1.30
CA LYS A 162 12.70 8.81 -1.48
C LYS A 162 12.81 9.71 -2.72
N GLU A 163 12.25 9.29 -3.85
CA GLU A 163 12.23 10.10 -5.08
C GLU A 163 11.51 11.43 -4.87
N LYS A 164 10.40 11.43 -4.13
CA LYS A 164 9.68 12.66 -3.76
C LYS A 164 10.55 13.60 -2.93
N ALA A 165 11.31 13.07 -1.96
CA ALA A 165 12.21 13.87 -1.14
C ALA A 165 13.34 14.48 -1.99
N GLU A 166 13.99 13.68 -2.83
CA GLU A 166 15.05 14.14 -3.75
C GLU A 166 14.54 15.19 -4.74
N LEU A 167 13.32 15.01 -5.26
CA LEU A 167 12.72 15.98 -6.19
C LEU A 167 12.38 17.30 -5.49
N THR A 168 11.93 17.24 -4.24
CA THR A 168 11.65 18.43 -3.43
C THR A 168 12.94 19.22 -3.17
N GLU A 169 14.02 18.55 -2.76
CA GLU A 169 15.33 19.17 -2.54
C GLU A 169 15.90 19.81 -3.82
N ARG A 170 15.73 19.15 -4.98
CA ARG A 170 16.13 19.71 -6.28
C ARG A 170 15.34 20.98 -6.62
N TYR A 171 14.03 20.99 -6.41
CA TYR A 171 13.22 22.16 -6.68
C TYR A 171 13.52 23.31 -5.72
N GLU A 172 13.70 23.03 -4.43
CA GLU A 172 14.13 24.03 -3.45
C GLU A 172 15.49 24.65 -3.82
N SER A 173 16.45 23.82 -4.24
CA SER A 173 17.76 24.28 -4.71
C SER A 173 17.65 25.16 -5.97
N GLN A 174 16.77 24.80 -6.92
CA GLN A 174 16.53 25.60 -8.12
C GLN A 174 15.87 26.94 -7.79
N ILE A 175 14.88 26.94 -6.90
CA ILE A 175 14.19 28.15 -6.44
C ILE A 175 15.20 29.10 -5.78
N ALA A 176 15.99 28.61 -4.82
CA ALA A 176 17.03 29.41 -4.17
C ALA A 176 18.05 29.98 -5.17
N GLY A 177 18.43 29.19 -6.19
CA GLY A 177 19.30 29.64 -7.27
C GLY A 177 18.68 30.75 -8.14
N TYR A 178 17.38 30.67 -8.43
CA TYR A 178 16.67 31.74 -9.15
C TYR A 178 16.46 32.98 -8.30
N GLU A 179 16.15 32.84 -7.02
CA GLU A 179 16.02 33.96 -6.07
C GLU A 179 17.33 34.75 -5.98
N SER A 180 18.48 34.07 -5.84
CA SER A 180 19.79 34.72 -5.82
C SER A 180 20.12 35.45 -7.12
N LYS A 181 19.77 34.88 -8.28
CA LYS A 181 19.93 35.57 -9.58
C LYS A 181 19.03 36.80 -9.69
N LEU A 182 17.82 36.71 -9.18
CA LEU A 182 16.85 37.81 -9.21
C LEU A 182 17.34 38.96 -8.33
N GLU A 183 17.82 38.67 -7.12
CA GLU A 183 18.43 39.66 -6.22
C GLU A 183 19.67 40.33 -6.84
N GLY A 184 20.50 39.55 -7.54
CA GLY A 184 21.64 40.09 -8.29
C GLY A 184 21.21 41.06 -9.39
N LEU A 185 20.23 40.67 -10.21
CA LEU A 185 19.69 41.53 -11.27
C LEU A 185 18.98 42.78 -10.73
N GLU A 186 18.29 42.68 -9.60
CA GLU A 186 17.68 43.84 -8.94
C GLU A 186 18.73 44.82 -8.43
N SER A 187 19.84 44.31 -7.89
CA SER A 187 20.98 45.11 -7.47
C SER A 187 21.63 45.83 -8.66
N GLU A 188 21.90 45.11 -9.75
CA GLU A 188 22.46 45.70 -10.99
C GLU A 188 21.52 46.75 -11.61
N LYS A 189 20.21 46.49 -11.60
CA LYS A 189 19.22 47.47 -12.05
C LYS A 189 19.27 48.74 -11.19
N GLY A 190 19.43 48.59 -9.88
CA GLY A 190 19.59 49.71 -8.95
C GLY A 190 20.84 50.54 -9.23
N THR A 191 21.99 49.89 -9.47
CA THR A 191 23.24 50.60 -9.80
C THR A 191 23.13 51.33 -11.13
N LEU A 192 22.61 50.67 -12.17
CA LEU A 192 22.42 51.29 -13.48
C LEU A 192 21.44 52.46 -13.43
N ALA A 193 20.36 52.37 -12.64
CA ALA A 193 19.45 53.48 -12.45
C ALA A 193 20.14 54.69 -11.80
N GLY A 194 21.01 54.46 -10.81
CA GLY A 194 21.81 55.50 -10.18
C GLY A 194 22.80 56.16 -11.15
N GLU A 195 23.50 55.37 -11.95
CA GLU A 195 24.42 55.88 -12.99
C GLU A 195 23.69 56.72 -14.04
N LEU A 196 22.50 56.29 -14.47
CA LEU A 196 21.68 56.99 -15.44
C LEU A 196 21.25 58.36 -14.89
N GLU A 197 20.89 58.43 -13.61
CA GLU A 197 20.51 59.70 -12.98
C GLU A 197 21.71 60.65 -12.87
N GLN A 198 22.87 60.17 -12.44
CA GLN A 198 24.10 60.97 -12.43
C GLN A 198 24.49 61.48 -13.82
N LEU A 199 24.30 60.66 -14.86
CA LEU A 199 24.60 61.05 -16.23
C LEU A 199 23.65 62.13 -16.73
N LYS A 200 22.37 62.07 -16.37
CA LYS A 200 21.39 63.13 -16.67
C LYS A 200 21.75 64.45 -15.98
N GLU A 201 22.12 64.40 -14.71
CA GLU A 201 22.56 65.60 -13.96
C GLU A 201 23.76 66.25 -14.66
N LYS A 202 24.80 65.46 -14.97
CA LYS A 202 25.97 65.96 -15.72
C LYS A 202 25.62 66.51 -17.10
N HIS A 203 24.66 65.90 -17.79
CA HIS A 203 24.21 66.39 -19.10
C HIS A 203 23.51 67.75 -18.96
N SER A 204 22.65 67.92 -17.96
CA SER A 204 21.99 69.20 -17.67
C SER A 204 22.97 70.28 -17.24
N GLU A 205 23.97 69.94 -16.42
CA GLU A 205 25.07 70.84 -16.07
C GLU A 205 25.84 71.28 -17.31
N LEU A 206 26.23 70.32 -18.17
CA LEU A 206 26.97 70.61 -19.39
C LEU A 206 26.15 71.48 -20.35
N GLU A 207 24.86 71.20 -20.51
CA GLU A 207 23.93 72.01 -21.32
C GLU A 207 23.85 73.45 -20.81
N SER A 208 23.71 73.65 -19.48
CA SER A 208 23.76 74.98 -18.87
C SER A 208 25.09 75.70 -19.14
N THR A 209 26.22 75.01 -18.99
CA THR A 209 27.53 75.62 -19.29
C THR A 209 27.64 75.99 -20.77
N TYR A 210 27.12 75.16 -21.67
CA TYR A 210 27.12 75.43 -23.11
C TYR A 210 26.26 76.66 -23.46
N GLU A 211 25.09 76.80 -22.86
CA GLU A 211 24.24 77.99 -23.02
C GLU A 211 24.94 79.26 -22.52
N THR A 212 25.60 79.21 -21.35
CA THR A 212 26.35 80.36 -20.82
C THR A 212 27.51 80.75 -21.72
N LEU A 213 28.30 79.77 -22.19
CA LEU A 213 29.42 80.00 -23.09
C LEU A 213 28.95 80.60 -24.43
N THR A 214 27.84 80.08 -24.97
CA THR A 214 27.21 80.61 -26.19
C THR A 214 26.77 82.07 -26.00
N ARG A 215 26.17 82.40 -24.85
CA ARG A 215 25.79 83.77 -24.51
C ARG A 215 27.00 84.68 -24.41
N ASP A 216 28.03 84.27 -23.66
CA ASP A 216 29.25 85.06 -23.46
C ASP A 216 29.97 85.29 -24.79
N TYR A 217 30.02 84.29 -25.65
CA TYR A 217 30.56 84.42 -27.00
C TYR A 217 29.78 85.46 -27.83
N ASN A 218 28.45 85.39 -27.85
CA ASN A 218 27.62 86.35 -28.58
C ASN A 218 27.77 87.79 -28.06
N GLN A 219 27.95 87.95 -26.75
CA GLN A 219 28.26 89.23 -26.14
C GLN A 219 29.62 89.75 -26.57
N LEU A 220 30.64 88.89 -26.53
CA LEU A 220 32.00 89.23 -26.95
C LEU A 220 32.05 89.64 -28.43
N LYS A 221 31.35 88.90 -29.29
CA LYS A 221 31.20 89.23 -30.72
C LYS A 221 30.55 90.60 -30.91
N THR A 222 29.49 90.89 -30.16
CA THR A 222 28.82 92.20 -30.20
C THR A 222 29.77 93.32 -29.74
N ALA A 223 30.47 93.12 -28.61
CA ALA A 223 31.45 94.08 -28.10
C ALA A 223 32.60 94.31 -29.09
N ALA A 224 33.07 93.28 -29.78
CA ALA A 224 34.08 93.39 -30.84
C ALA A 224 33.57 94.25 -32.01
N THR A 225 32.34 94.04 -32.48
CA THR A 225 31.74 94.89 -33.54
C THR A 225 31.56 96.34 -33.10
N MET A 226 31.12 96.59 -31.86
CA MET A 226 30.99 97.96 -31.33
C MET A 226 32.34 98.66 -31.21
N LEU A 227 33.39 97.92 -30.80
CA LEU A 227 34.75 98.45 -30.78
C LEU A 227 35.22 98.80 -32.20
N ALA A 228 34.92 97.95 -33.19
CA ALA A 228 35.24 98.21 -34.59
C ALA A 228 34.65 99.51 -35.10
N ASP A 229 33.38 99.76 -34.79
CA ASP A 229 32.65 100.96 -35.18
C ASP A 229 33.11 102.20 -34.40
N ALA A 230 33.54 102.03 -33.15
CA ALA A 230 33.99 103.13 -32.29
C ALA A 230 35.41 103.61 -32.59
N ILE A 231 36.22 102.86 -33.36
CA ILE A 231 37.58 103.27 -33.72
C ILE A 231 37.51 104.39 -34.77
N PRO A 232 37.92 105.63 -34.44
CA PRO A 232 37.83 106.75 -35.38
C PRO A 232 39.06 106.73 -36.29
N TYR A 233 39.05 105.85 -37.30
CA TYR A 233 40.19 105.63 -38.21
C TYR A 233 40.72 106.94 -38.83
N GLU A 234 39.83 107.86 -39.20
CA GLU A 234 40.22 109.16 -39.76
C GLU A 234 40.82 110.12 -38.73
N GLU A 235 40.38 110.06 -37.47
CA GLU A 235 41.02 110.84 -36.41
C GLU A 235 42.41 110.31 -36.06
N ILE A 236 42.57 108.97 -36.01
CA ILE A 236 43.85 108.31 -35.80
C ILE A 236 44.82 108.70 -36.92
N LYS A 237 44.39 108.60 -38.18
CA LYS A 237 45.19 108.99 -39.34
C LYS A 237 45.68 110.44 -39.25
N LYS A 238 44.80 111.36 -38.84
CA LYS A 238 45.12 112.79 -38.75
C LYS A 238 46.02 113.11 -37.56
N LYS A 239 45.63 112.71 -36.34
CA LYS A 239 46.36 113.00 -35.09
C LYS A 239 47.69 112.25 -35.03
N SER A 240 47.69 110.94 -35.31
CA SER A 240 48.92 110.13 -35.29
C SER A 240 49.88 110.53 -36.42
N GLY A 241 49.37 110.94 -37.58
CA GLY A 241 50.22 111.49 -38.65
C GLY A 241 50.99 112.73 -38.20
N ASP A 242 50.33 113.63 -37.47
CA ASP A 242 50.96 114.84 -36.92
C ASP A 242 51.91 114.53 -35.75
N GLU A 243 51.50 113.67 -34.81
CA GLU A 243 52.29 113.29 -33.63
C GLU A 243 53.53 112.46 -34.00
N LEU A 244 53.38 111.44 -34.86
CA LEU A 244 54.51 110.63 -35.32
C LEU A 244 55.48 111.46 -36.15
N PHE A 245 54.99 112.41 -36.95
CA PHE A 245 55.87 113.32 -37.69
C PHE A 245 56.62 114.28 -36.77
N ALA A 246 55.95 114.83 -35.75
CA ALA A 246 56.60 115.66 -34.73
C ALA A 246 57.67 114.87 -33.95
N PHE A 247 57.37 113.60 -33.62
CA PHE A 247 58.33 112.70 -32.99
C PHE A 247 59.53 112.40 -33.92
N LEU A 248 59.27 112.12 -35.19
CA LEU A 248 60.30 111.87 -36.20
C LEU A 248 61.21 113.09 -36.38
N LEU A 249 60.67 114.32 -36.35
CA LEU A 249 61.50 115.54 -36.38
C LEU A 249 62.34 115.73 -35.12
N LYS A 250 61.83 115.34 -33.95
CA LYS A 250 62.53 115.48 -32.67
C LYS A 250 63.66 114.46 -32.50
N ASP A 251 63.47 113.24 -33.00
CA ASP A 251 64.39 112.12 -32.85
C ASP A 251 65.30 111.90 -34.08
N SER A 252 64.97 112.52 -35.21
CA SER A 252 65.76 112.39 -36.43
C SER A 252 67.09 113.11 -36.32
N LYS A 253 68.17 112.38 -36.63
CA LYS A 253 69.52 112.91 -36.82
C LYS A 253 69.72 113.57 -38.19
N VAL A 254 68.68 113.57 -39.02
CA VAL A 254 68.70 114.18 -40.36
C VAL A 254 68.35 115.67 -40.23
N PRO A 255 69.16 116.58 -40.77
CA PRO A 255 68.86 118.02 -40.72
C PRO A 255 67.46 118.33 -41.25
N SER A 256 66.72 119.19 -40.55
CA SER A 256 65.34 119.56 -40.87
C SER A 256 65.15 119.99 -42.33
N ALA A 257 66.12 120.71 -42.89
CA ALA A 257 66.14 121.14 -44.29
C ALA A 257 66.08 119.98 -45.30
N VAL A 258 66.64 118.82 -44.97
CA VAL A 258 66.62 117.63 -45.83
C VAL A 258 65.25 116.94 -45.73
N ILE A 259 64.68 116.85 -44.53
CA ILE A 259 63.33 116.29 -44.32
C ILE A 259 62.28 117.16 -45.01
N GLU A 260 62.44 118.49 -44.94
CA GLU A 260 61.56 119.45 -45.62
C GLU A 260 61.76 119.41 -47.15
N GLY A 261 63.00 119.25 -47.63
CA GLY A 261 63.30 119.09 -49.05
C GLY A 261 62.69 117.81 -49.65
N VAL A 262 62.82 116.68 -48.96
CA VAL A 262 62.19 115.40 -49.34
C VAL A 262 60.66 115.47 -49.14
N GLY A 263 60.20 116.24 -48.16
CA GLY A 263 58.80 116.55 -47.88
C GLY A 263 58.04 117.16 -49.06
N LYS A 264 58.75 117.81 -50.00
CA LYS A 264 58.16 118.32 -51.26
C LYS A 264 57.77 117.20 -52.23
N PHE A 265 58.37 116.02 -52.10
CA PHE A 265 58.08 114.85 -52.93
C PHE A 265 57.26 113.80 -52.20
N ILE A 266 57.38 113.72 -50.87
CA ILE A 266 56.72 112.72 -50.03
C ILE A 266 56.08 113.40 -48.82
N ASP A 267 54.76 113.31 -48.72
CA ASP A 267 54.03 113.79 -47.55
C ASP A 267 54.13 112.78 -46.40
N PHE A 268 55.19 112.91 -45.59
CA PHE A 268 55.45 111.99 -44.47
C PHE A 268 54.31 111.94 -43.46
N LYS A 269 53.62 113.05 -43.20
CA LYS A 269 52.46 113.08 -42.30
C LYS A 269 51.34 112.19 -42.81
N LYS A 270 51.05 112.30 -44.11
CA LYS A 270 50.05 111.47 -44.78
C LYS A 270 50.44 109.99 -44.74
N TYR A 271 51.69 109.63 -45.02
CA TYR A 271 52.15 108.23 -45.01
C TYR A 271 52.17 107.63 -43.59
N LEU A 272 52.62 108.38 -42.59
CA LEU A 272 52.60 107.93 -41.19
C LEU A 272 51.17 107.80 -40.66
N GLY A 273 50.28 108.73 -41.03
CA GLY A 273 48.86 108.63 -40.73
C GLY A 273 48.20 107.39 -41.36
N LEU A 274 48.49 107.12 -42.64
CA LEU A 274 48.03 105.91 -43.33
C LEU A 274 48.58 104.62 -42.70
N ALA A 275 49.83 104.62 -42.22
CA ALA A 275 50.42 103.48 -41.53
C ALA A 275 49.75 103.21 -40.17
N ALA A 276 49.45 104.26 -39.39
CA ALA A 276 48.71 104.16 -38.13
C ALA A 276 47.26 103.66 -38.36
N GLU A 277 46.60 104.18 -39.40
CA GLU A 277 45.26 103.73 -39.80
C GLU A 277 45.25 102.24 -40.18
N ARG A 278 46.23 101.79 -40.97
CA ARG A 278 46.39 100.38 -41.35
C ARG A 278 46.71 99.49 -40.14
N GLY A 279 47.56 99.94 -39.22
CA GLY A 279 47.85 99.21 -37.99
C GLY A 279 46.62 99.01 -37.11
N ALA A 280 45.75 100.01 -37.01
CA ALA A 280 44.49 99.90 -36.29
C ALA A 280 43.52 98.90 -36.95
N LYS A 281 43.42 98.91 -38.30
CA LYS A 281 42.61 97.95 -39.05
C LYS A 281 43.13 96.52 -38.94
N GLU A 282 44.44 96.34 -38.98
CA GLU A 282 45.06 95.01 -38.85
C GLU A 282 44.86 94.42 -37.45
N ALA A 283 44.93 95.25 -36.40
CA ALA A 283 44.62 94.83 -35.05
C ALA A 283 43.16 94.36 -34.91
N LEU A 284 42.23 95.00 -35.63
CA LEU A 284 40.83 94.57 -35.68
C LEU A 284 40.65 93.22 -36.39
N ASN A 285 41.26 93.06 -37.56
CA ASN A 285 41.21 91.80 -38.32
C ASN A 285 41.75 90.62 -37.50
N ARG A 286 42.79 90.84 -36.69
CA ARG A 286 43.32 89.82 -35.78
C ARG A 286 42.34 89.43 -34.68
N VAL A 287 41.56 90.38 -34.16
CA VAL A 287 40.50 90.08 -33.18
C VAL A 287 39.39 89.27 -33.83
N GLU A 288 38.99 89.59 -35.07
CA GLU A 288 37.98 88.84 -35.82
C GLU A 288 38.46 87.42 -36.19
N GLU A 289 39.71 87.25 -36.60
CA GLU A 289 40.33 85.95 -36.92
C GLU A 289 40.32 85.03 -35.69
N VAL A 290 40.77 85.52 -34.53
CA VAL A 290 40.78 84.76 -33.27
C VAL A 290 39.36 84.41 -32.79
N LEU A 291 38.39 85.32 -32.97
CA LEU A 291 36.98 85.06 -32.65
C LEU A 291 36.30 84.09 -33.64
N GLY A 292 36.81 83.98 -34.87
CA GLY A 292 36.35 83.03 -35.89
C GLY A 292 36.90 81.63 -35.67
N GLU A 293 38.20 81.48 -35.43
CA GLU A 293 38.86 80.19 -35.16
C GLU A 293 38.34 79.52 -33.88
N THR A 294 37.99 80.32 -32.87
CA THR A 294 37.35 79.83 -31.63
C THR A 294 35.92 79.33 -31.86
N LEU A 295 35.26 79.65 -32.98
CA LEU A 295 33.93 79.17 -33.31
C LEU A 295 33.95 77.80 -34.03
N GLU A 296 34.92 77.59 -34.93
CA GLU A 296 35.09 76.29 -35.61
C GLU A 296 35.58 75.19 -34.66
N THR A 297 36.15 75.55 -33.52
CA THR A 297 36.60 74.60 -32.49
C THR A 297 35.53 74.27 -31.45
N VAL A 298 34.40 75.00 -31.44
CA VAL A 298 33.29 74.82 -30.47
C VAL A 298 32.05 74.17 -31.12
N GLN A 299 31.97 74.11 -32.46
CA GLN A 299 30.97 73.35 -33.24
C GLN A 299 31.40 71.90 -33.49
#